data_AF-A0A1Y2GFF0-F1
#
_entry.id   AF-A0A1Y2GFF0-F1
#
_cell.length_a   1.000
_cell.length_b   1.000
_cell.length_c   1.000
_cell.angle_alpha   90.00
_cell.angle_beta   90.00
_cell.angle_gamma   90.00
#
_symmetry.space_group_name_H-M   'P 1'
#
loop_
_entity.id
_entity.type
_entity.pdbx_description
1 polymer ?
#
loop_
_entity_poly.entity_id
_entity_poly.type
_entity_poly.pdbx_seq_one_letter_code
_entity_poly.pdbx_strand_id
1 'polypeptide(L)'
;MRAIASGNFTEVPFSKGPVGSKGNSGGDSVGSSRKGNRRKSSGSDVSRVYGLQNMYQDIAEVDSMRFEKELAKLECTSATFIHKIRSGEELLLTRTQLADFKRFLAIMTYRSERRREQYYECRFDIMTLLSIRKHMSQNNIDRVQDTPHDEIIKESSAIDPKGVKTPMDTMFALSKYKGPIYVAELMDYYNLVCNYVCVWQAEEGPEFILTDKCSVGFEGEDAIHFQSFYVVSPKYMVVLVNRLYMWDLMKTVGLRKSWSGGELHANPVVINTKKLVRGAKDFTPTDVFKFKRIVAPKEKVYLGSSSFWVE
;
A
#
# COMPACT_ATOMS: atom_id res chain seq x y z
N MET A 1 13.77 -11.00 18.36
CA MET A 1 14.81 -11.43 19.34
C MET A 1 16.17 -11.18 18.70
N ARG A 2 17.06 -10.43 19.35
CA ARG A 2 18.45 -10.20 18.89
C ARG A 2 19.32 -11.43 19.17
N ALA A 3 20.12 -11.85 18.18
CA ALA A 3 21.40 -12.54 18.38
C ALA A 3 22.29 -12.47 17.11
N ILE A 4 23.30 -11.60 17.20
CA ILE A 4 24.71 -11.68 16.77
C ILE A 4 25.13 -12.81 15.81
N ALA A 5 25.77 -12.44 14.68
CA ALA A 5 26.99 -13.10 14.21
C ALA A 5 27.80 -12.16 13.29
N SER A 6 28.96 -11.77 13.79
CA SER A 6 30.06 -11.13 13.06
C SER A 6 30.55 -12.02 11.92
N GLY A 7 30.66 -11.47 10.71
CA GLY A 7 31.33 -12.09 9.58
C GLY A 7 31.98 -11.02 8.70
N ASN A 8 33.29 -10.84 8.85
CA ASN A 8 34.10 -10.07 7.93
C ASN A 8 34.01 -10.71 6.54
N PHE A 9 33.54 -9.95 5.54
CA PHE A 9 33.75 -10.31 4.14
C PHE A 9 34.58 -9.21 3.47
N THR A 10 35.77 -9.63 3.10
CA THR A 10 36.76 -8.92 2.29
C THR A 10 36.20 -8.61 0.91
N GLU A 11 36.52 -7.41 0.44
CA GLU A 11 36.28 -6.96 -0.93
C GLU A 11 36.91 -7.93 -1.95
N VAL A 12 36.17 -8.22 -3.02
CA VAL A 12 36.76 -8.72 -4.26
C VAL A 12 36.25 -7.86 -5.42
N PRO A 13 37.14 -7.23 -6.21
CA PRO A 13 36.74 -6.32 -7.28
C PRO A 13 36.26 -7.05 -8.53
N PHE A 14 35.36 -6.39 -9.24
CA PHE A 14 34.82 -6.78 -10.53
C PHE A 14 35.86 -6.78 -11.66
N SER A 15 35.66 -7.74 -12.58
CA SER A 15 35.85 -7.65 -14.04
C SER A 15 37.28 -7.58 -14.60
N LYS A 16 37.62 -8.62 -15.38
CA LYS A 16 38.09 -8.52 -16.77
C LYS A 16 37.79 -9.83 -17.50
N GLY A 17 36.87 -9.80 -18.47
CA GLY A 17 36.67 -10.92 -19.41
C GLY A 17 37.79 -10.98 -20.45
N PRO A 18 38.09 -12.14 -21.05
CA PRO A 18 38.98 -12.21 -22.18
C PRO A 18 38.23 -12.33 -23.52
N VAL A 19 38.83 -11.62 -24.46
CA VAL A 19 38.65 -11.59 -25.91
C VAL A 19 38.86 -12.97 -26.54
N GLY A 20 38.14 -13.26 -27.63
CA GLY A 20 38.13 -14.55 -28.29
C GLY A 20 39.38 -14.91 -29.11
N SER A 21 39.39 -16.14 -29.63
CA SER A 21 40.11 -16.51 -30.86
C SER A 21 39.62 -17.85 -31.43
N LYS A 22 39.75 -17.95 -32.76
CA LYS A 22 39.34 -19.00 -33.69
C LYS A 22 40.07 -20.33 -33.51
N GLY A 23 39.46 -21.42 -33.98
CA GLY A 23 40.12 -22.69 -34.32
C GLY A 23 39.16 -23.64 -35.04
N ASN A 24 39.60 -24.18 -36.18
CA ASN A 24 38.83 -24.93 -37.19
C ASN A 24 39.20 -26.43 -37.18
N SER A 25 38.50 -27.23 -38.02
CA SER A 25 38.65 -28.68 -38.34
C SER A 25 37.89 -29.63 -37.42
N GLY A 26 37.14 -30.64 -37.86
CA GLY A 26 36.96 -31.30 -39.17
C GLY A 26 36.77 -32.80 -38.89
N GLY A 27 35.69 -33.43 -39.35
CA GLY A 27 35.50 -34.88 -39.19
C GLY A 27 34.04 -35.35 -39.31
N ASP A 28 33.70 -35.87 -40.48
CA ASP A 28 32.45 -36.57 -40.80
C ASP A 28 32.37 -37.94 -40.12
N SER A 29 31.22 -38.30 -39.55
CA SER A 29 30.69 -39.66 -39.66
C SER A 29 29.22 -39.75 -39.28
N VAL A 30 28.48 -40.34 -40.22
CA VAL A 30 27.05 -40.66 -40.25
C VAL A 30 26.64 -41.57 -39.09
N GLY A 31 25.53 -41.23 -38.43
CA GLY A 31 24.95 -42.05 -37.35
C GLY A 31 23.58 -41.56 -36.91
N SER A 32 22.56 -42.03 -37.62
CA SER A 32 21.14 -41.76 -37.39
C SER A 32 20.70 -42.08 -35.94
N SER A 33 20.14 -41.10 -35.25
CA SER A 33 19.25 -41.33 -34.11
C SER A 33 18.31 -40.14 -33.93
N ARG A 34 17.06 -40.34 -34.34
CA ARG A 34 15.92 -39.45 -34.06
C ARG A 34 15.70 -39.39 -32.54
N LYS A 35 16.43 -38.51 -31.85
CA LYS A 35 16.04 -38.03 -30.52
C LYS A 35 15.04 -36.90 -30.71
N GLY A 36 13.77 -37.20 -30.42
CA GLY A 36 12.70 -36.21 -30.36
C GLY A 36 13.13 -35.06 -29.46
N ASN A 37 13.35 -33.90 -30.07
CA ASN A 37 13.68 -32.67 -29.39
C ASN A 37 12.40 -32.17 -28.70
N ARG A 38 12.11 -32.72 -27.52
CA ARG A 38 11.08 -32.21 -26.62
C ARG A 38 11.59 -30.82 -26.21
N ARG A 39 11.24 -29.80 -27.00
CA ARG A 39 11.38 -28.40 -26.60
C ARG A 39 10.76 -28.35 -25.22
N LYS A 40 11.61 -28.21 -24.18
CA LYS A 40 11.17 -27.73 -22.88
C LYS A 40 10.41 -26.47 -23.23
N SER A 41 9.08 -26.53 -23.15
CA SER A 41 8.29 -25.31 -23.08
C SER A 41 8.97 -24.52 -21.99
N SER A 42 9.56 -23.38 -22.34
CA SER A 42 9.90 -22.35 -21.39
C SER A 42 8.61 -22.16 -20.60
N GLY A 43 8.53 -22.80 -19.43
CA GLY A 43 7.39 -22.66 -18.56
C GLY A 43 7.24 -21.17 -18.41
N SER A 44 6.11 -20.65 -18.88
CA SER A 44 5.67 -19.32 -18.46
C SER A 44 5.85 -19.32 -16.96
N ASP A 45 6.80 -18.53 -16.49
CA ASP A 45 7.34 -18.66 -15.15
C ASP A 45 6.22 -18.26 -14.20
N VAL A 46 5.41 -19.24 -13.79
CA VAL A 46 4.25 -19.03 -12.91
C VAL A 46 4.75 -18.47 -11.58
N SER A 47 6.00 -18.78 -11.20
CA SER A 47 6.69 -18.16 -10.07
C SER A 47 6.80 -16.64 -10.21
N ARG A 48 6.96 -16.14 -11.44
CA ARG A 48 7.03 -14.71 -11.77
C ARG A 48 5.69 -13.99 -11.68
N VAL A 49 4.58 -14.72 -11.87
CA VAL A 49 3.21 -14.15 -11.80
C VAL A 49 2.67 -14.15 -10.37
N TYR A 50 3.16 -15.02 -9.49
CA TYR A 50 2.80 -15.09 -8.08
C TYR A 50 3.97 -14.68 -7.18
N GLY A 51 4.26 -13.38 -7.08
CA GLY A 51 5.04 -12.81 -5.96
C GLY A 51 6.34 -13.54 -5.60
N LEU A 52 7.28 -13.62 -6.55
CA LEU A 52 8.61 -14.28 -6.58
C LEU A 52 9.46 -14.39 -5.29
N GLN A 53 9.09 -13.71 -4.20
CA GLN A 53 9.62 -13.96 -2.87
C GLN A 53 8.50 -13.70 -1.88
N ASN A 54 8.12 -14.72 -1.11
CA ASN A 54 7.16 -14.54 -0.02
C ASN A 54 7.85 -13.66 1.04
N MET A 55 7.50 -12.36 1.05
CA MET A 55 8.07 -11.38 1.99
C MET A 55 7.77 -11.69 3.46
N TYR A 56 6.92 -12.68 3.71
CA TYR A 56 6.48 -13.08 5.04
C TYR A 56 6.87 -14.53 5.37
N GLN A 57 7.59 -15.21 4.48
CA GLN A 57 8.14 -16.52 4.79
C GLN A 57 9.39 -16.34 5.64
N ASP A 58 9.22 -16.34 6.95
CA ASP A 58 10.34 -16.51 7.86
C ASP A 58 10.71 -18.01 7.88
N ILE A 59 11.80 -18.35 7.20
CA ILE A 59 12.33 -19.73 7.15
C ILE A 59 12.73 -20.21 8.56
N ALA A 60 12.97 -19.29 9.49
CA ALA A 60 13.27 -19.61 10.88
C ALA A 60 12.02 -19.81 11.75
N GLU A 61 10.81 -19.44 11.30
CA GLU A 61 9.57 -19.72 12.04
C GLU A 61 9.08 -21.15 11.79
N VAL A 62 8.60 -21.78 12.87
CA VAL A 62 8.01 -23.14 12.84
C VAL A 62 6.78 -23.20 11.94
N ASP A 63 5.99 -22.12 11.86
CA ASP A 63 4.88 -21.98 10.92
C ASP A 63 5.19 -20.90 9.89
N SER A 64 6.11 -21.20 8.97
CA SER A 64 6.50 -20.33 7.85
C SER A 64 5.34 -19.85 6.94
N MET A 65 4.13 -20.41 7.11
CA MET A 65 2.90 -20.04 6.39
C MET A 65 1.92 -19.23 7.25
N ARG A 66 2.25 -18.90 8.50
CA ARG A 66 1.37 -18.18 9.43
C ARG A 66 0.84 -16.89 8.83
N PHE A 67 1.73 -16.06 8.26
CA PHE A 67 1.36 -14.78 7.66
C PHE A 67 0.48 -14.95 6.43
N GLU A 68 0.77 -15.93 5.56
CA GLU A 68 -0.06 -16.22 4.40
C GLU A 68 -1.47 -16.68 4.80
N LYS A 69 -1.60 -17.46 5.89
CA LYS A 69 -2.91 -17.86 6.42
C LYS A 69 -3.71 -16.65 6.94
N GLU A 70 -3.05 -15.75 7.68
CA GLU A 70 -3.70 -14.53 8.18
C GLU A 70 -4.07 -13.56 7.04
N LEU A 71 -3.20 -13.44 6.04
CA LEU A 71 -3.45 -12.64 4.86
C LEU A 71 -4.61 -13.22 4.03
N ALA A 72 -4.67 -14.53 3.84
CA ALA A 72 -5.78 -15.18 3.15
C ALA A 72 -7.14 -14.93 3.84
N LYS A 73 -7.17 -14.87 5.18
CA LYS A 73 -8.38 -14.49 5.92
C LYS A 73 -8.78 -13.03 5.66
N LEU A 74 -7.81 -12.12 5.68
CA LEU A 74 -8.03 -10.70 5.37
C LEU A 74 -8.49 -10.51 3.92
N GLU A 75 -7.90 -11.22 2.98
CA GLU A 75 -8.25 -11.21 1.56
C GLU A 75 -9.68 -11.72 1.35
N CYS A 76 -10.03 -12.87 1.93
CA CYS A 76 -11.38 -13.43 1.84
C CYS A 76 -12.44 -12.44 2.38
N THR A 77 -12.16 -11.82 3.53
CA THR A 77 -13.04 -10.81 4.14
C THR A 77 -13.17 -9.58 3.24
N SER A 78 -12.06 -9.11 2.68
CA SER A 78 -12.01 -7.93 1.80
C SER A 78 -12.67 -8.18 0.44
N ALA A 79 -12.51 -9.38 -0.12
CA ALA A 79 -13.14 -9.80 -1.37
C ALA A 79 -14.67 -9.77 -1.26
N THR A 80 -15.22 -10.15 -0.10
CA THR A 80 -16.66 -10.05 0.16
C THR A 80 -17.14 -8.60 0.08
N PHE A 81 -16.35 -7.64 0.59
CA PHE A 81 -16.69 -6.23 0.47
C PHE A 81 -16.58 -5.71 -0.97
N ILE A 82 -15.51 -6.07 -1.67
CA ILE A 82 -15.34 -5.73 -3.10
C ILE A 82 -16.50 -6.27 -3.94
N HIS A 83 -16.97 -7.48 -3.64
CA HIS A 83 -18.13 -8.07 -4.31
C HIS A 83 -19.41 -7.23 -4.08
N LYS A 84 -19.67 -6.79 -2.84
CA LYS A 84 -20.80 -5.89 -2.53
C LYS A 84 -20.68 -4.54 -3.25
N ILE A 85 -19.47 -3.99 -3.37
CA ILE A 85 -19.24 -2.78 -4.17
C ILE A 85 -19.69 -3.02 -5.61
N ARG A 86 -19.29 -4.16 -6.18
CA ARG A 86 -19.57 -4.53 -7.57
C ARG A 86 -21.04 -4.86 -7.84
N SER A 87 -21.79 -5.39 -6.87
CA SER A 87 -23.21 -5.73 -7.07
C SER A 87 -24.12 -4.50 -7.15
N GLY A 88 -23.62 -3.31 -6.80
CA GLY A 88 -24.44 -2.09 -6.80
C GLY A 88 -25.28 -1.91 -5.54
N GLU A 89 -25.28 -2.90 -4.65
CA GLU A 89 -26.03 -2.87 -3.39
C GLU A 89 -25.60 -1.74 -2.45
N GLU A 90 -26.45 -1.50 -1.45
CA GLU A 90 -26.14 -0.61 -0.34
C GLU A 90 -24.92 -1.12 0.44
N LEU A 91 -23.94 -0.24 0.62
CA LEU A 91 -22.68 -0.58 1.24
C LEU A 91 -22.73 -0.32 2.73
N LEU A 92 -22.93 -1.40 3.47
CA LEU A 92 -22.94 -1.43 4.92
C LEU A 92 -21.71 -2.20 5.42
N LEU A 93 -20.86 -1.55 6.22
CA LEU A 93 -19.77 -2.21 6.93
C LEU A 93 -19.79 -1.89 8.41
N THR A 94 -19.44 -2.87 9.24
CA THR A 94 -19.09 -2.61 10.63
C THR A 94 -17.75 -1.88 10.72
N ARG A 95 -17.48 -1.24 11.86
CA ARG A 95 -16.16 -0.65 12.15
C ARG A 95 -15.03 -1.66 11.99
N THR A 96 -15.22 -2.88 12.48
CA THR A 96 -14.21 -3.95 12.38
C THR A 96 -13.95 -4.31 10.92
N GLN A 97 -15.00 -4.56 10.13
CA GLN A 97 -14.85 -4.88 8.71
C GLN A 97 -14.15 -3.76 7.94
N LEU A 98 -14.46 -2.50 8.26
CA LEU A 98 -13.80 -1.35 7.66
C LEU A 98 -12.31 -1.29 8.02
N ALA A 99 -11.97 -1.57 9.29
CA ALA A 99 -10.59 -1.58 9.76
C ALA A 99 -9.79 -2.72 9.09
N ASP A 100 -10.37 -3.91 8.99
CA ASP A 100 -9.75 -5.06 8.33
C ASP A 100 -9.56 -4.80 6.84
N PHE A 101 -10.56 -4.21 6.18
CA PHE A 101 -10.46 -3.83 4.76
C PHE A 101 -9.35 -2.80 4.52
N LYS A 102 -9.23 -1.77 5.36
CA LYS A 102 -8.13 -0.80 5.25
C LYS A 102 -6.77 -1.43 5.53
N ARG A 103 -6.68 -2.32 6.53
CA ARG A 103 -5.45 -3.07 6.79
C ARG A 103 -5.05 -3.89 5.57
N PHE A 104 -6.00 -4.57 4.93
CA PHE A 104 -5.77 -5.28 3.68
C PHE A 104 -5.22 -4.34 2.59
N LEU A 105 -5.86 -3.18 2.36
CA LEU A 105 -5.35 -2.19 1.39
C LEU A 105 -3.94 -1.70 1.74
N ALA A 106 -3.62 -1.49 3.02
CA ALA A 106 -2.29 -1.11 3.48
C ALA A 106 -1.25 -2.16 3.11
N ILE A 107 -1.53 -3.43 3.43
CA ILE A 107 -0.65 -4.56 3.10
C ILE A 107 -0.45 -4.64 1.59
N MET A 108 -1.52 -4.50 0.79
CA MET A 108 -1.40 -4.52 -0.67
C MET A 108 -0.52 -3.39 -1.22
N THR A 109 -0.57 -2.19 -0.63
CA THR A 109 0.35 -1.09 -0.98
C THR A 109 1.81 -1.46 -0.72
N TYR A 110 2.11 -2.10 0.41
CA TYR A 110 3.46 -2.58 0.73
C TYR A 110 3.93 -3.75 -0.14
N ARG A 111 3.00 -4.53 -0.72
CA ARG A 111 3.32 -5.59 -1.69
C ARG A 111 3.55 -5.08 -3.11
N SER A 112 3.34 -3.80 -3.37
CA SER A 112 3.59 -3.23 -4.70
C SER A 112 5.06 -3.36 -5.11
N GLU A 113 5.31 -3.56 -6.41
CA GLU A 113 6.67 -3.68 -6.92
C GLU A 113 7.53 -2.46 -6.56
N ARG A 114 6.93 -1.25 -6.59
CA ARG A 114 7.62 -0.01 -6.21
C ARG A 114 8.10 -0.03 -4.75
N ARG A 115 7.24 -0.45 -3.82
CA ARG A 115 7.64 -0.57 -2.40
C ARG A 115 8.71 -1.66 -2.24
N ARG A 116 8.59 -2.77 -2.96
CA ARG A 116 9.63 -3.80 -2.97
C ARG A 116 10.96 -3.24 -3.47
N GLU A 117 10.99 -2.55 -4.60
CA GLU A 117 12.19 -1.93 -5.17
C GLU A 117 12.82 -0.91 -4.19
N GLN A 118 12.00 -0.11 -3.52
CA GLN A 118 12.49 0.82 -2.49
C GLN A 118 13.24 0.07 -1.39
N TYR A 119 12.63 -0.96 -0.79
CA TYR A 119 13.21 -1.63 0.36
C TYR A 119 14.32 -2.62 0.02
N TYR A 120 14.20 -3.37 -1.08
CA TYR A 120 15.16 -4.41 -1.47
C TYR A 120 16.27 -3.90 -2.38
N GLU A 121 15.97 -2.94 -3.25
CA GLU A 121 16.92 -2.38 -4.22
C GLU A 121 17.38 -0.96 -3.83
N CYS A 122 16.95 -0.45 -2.68
CA CYS A 122 17.25 0.91 -2.19
C CYS A 122 16.84 2.02 -3.19
N ARG A 123 15.81 1.78 -4.01
CA ARG A 123 15.33 2.73 -5.05
C ARG A 123 14.41 3.81 -4.48
N PHE A 124 14.92 4.56 -3.50
CA PHE A 124 14.27 5.76 -2.97
C PHE A 124 14.69 7.00 -3.78
N ASP A 125 13.87 8.05 -3.77
CA ASP A 125 14.35 9.37 -4.16
C ASP A 125 15.44 9.85 -3.17
N ILE A 126 16.26 10.81 -3.61
CA ILE A 126 17.44 11.25 -2.87
C ILE A 126 17.08 11.77 -1.47
N MET A 127 16.00 12.55 -1.37
CA MET A 127 15.60 13.18 -0.10
C MET A 127 15.10 12.13 0.89
N THR A 128 14.28 11.20 0.43
CA THR A 128 13.79 10.08 1.25
C THR A 128 14.95 9.19 1.69
N LEU A 129 15.89 8.87 0.79
CA LEU A 129 17.05 8.04 1.12
C LEU A 129 17.94 8.66 2.20
N LEU A 130 18.23 9.96 2.10
CA LEU A 130 19.01 10.68 3.11
C LEU A 130 18.32 10.68 4.47
N SER A 131 17.00 10.88 4.47
CA SER A 131 16.18 10.89 5.69
C SER A 131 16.12 9.50 6.35
N ILE A 132 15.96 8.43 5.55
CA ILE A 132 16.02 7.04 6.03
C ILE A 132 17.40 6.72 6.60
N ARG A 133 18.49 7.05 5.90
CA ARG A 133 19.86 6.80 6.39
C ARG A 133 20.15 7.52 7.71
N LYS A 134 19.69 8.76 7.84
CA LYS A 134 19.77 9.51 9.10
C LYS A 134 19.04 8.79 10.23
N HIS A 135 17.81 8.34 9.97
CA HIS A 135 17.01 7.57 10.93
C HIS A 135 17.69 6.26 11.34
N MET A 136 18.21 5.50 10.36
CA MET A 136 18.91 4.24 10.58
C MET A 136 20.15 4.43 11.45
N SER A 137 20.97 5.45 11.15
CA SER A 137 22.15 5.78 11.95
C SER A 137 21.80 6.16 13.39
N GLN A 138 20.69 6.88 13.60
CA GLN A 138 20.24 7.27 14.94
C GLN A 138 19.71 6.09 15.77
N ASN A 139 19.21 5.05 15.12
CA ASN A 139 18.56 3.90 15.76
C ASN A 139 19.39 2.61 15.73
N ASN A 140 20.62 2.65 15.21
CA ASN A 140 21.48 1.47 15.00
C ASN A 140 20.78 0.38 14.18
N ILE A 141 20.18 0.78 13.07
CA ILE A 141 19.53 -0.12 12.10
C ILE A 141 20.49 -0.29 10.93
N ASP A 142 20.85 -1.54 10.63
CA ASP A 142 21.84 -1.85 9.59
C ASP A 142 21.22 -1.85 8.19
N ARG A 143 19.97 -2.34 8.05
CA ARG A 143 19.28 -2.44 6.77
C ARG A 143 17.86 -1.91 6.85
N VAL A 144 17.40 -1.30 5.74
CA VAL A 144 16.03 -0.74 5.66
C VAL A 144 14.96 -1.83 5.81
N GLN A 145 15.29 -3.05 5.39
CA GLN A 145 14.45 -4.25 5.46
C GLN A 145 14.24 -4.75 6.90
N ASP A 146 15.09 -4.36 7.86
CA ASP A 146 15.04 -4.87 9.23
C ASP A 146 13.92 -4.24 10.05
N THR A 147 13.05 -3.42 9.44
CA THR A 147 11.91 -2.78 10.09
C THR A 147 10.65 -3.65 9.90
N PRO A 148 10.21 -4.44 10.90
CA PRO A 148 9.09 -5.35 10.72
C PRO A 148 7.74 -4.61 10.67
N HIS A 149 6.84 -5.05 9.80
CA HIS A 149 5.51 -4.44 9.63
C HIS A 149 4.69 -4.47 10.93
N ASP A 150 4.81 -5.52 11.74
CA ASP A 150 4.11 -5.60 13.04
C ASP A 150 4.51 -4.47 13.99
N GLU A 151 5.77 -4.02 13.94
CA GLU A 151 6.20 -2.86 14.71
C GLU A 151 5.61 -1.57 14.14
N ILE A 152 5.46 -1.42 12.81
CA ILE A 152 4.74 -0.29 12.22
C ILE A 152 3.30 -0.23 12.75
N ILE A 153 2.60 -1.36 12.80
CA ILE A 153 1.21 -1.43 13.30
C ILE A 153 1.17 -1.11 14.80
N LYS A 154 2.09 -1.67 15.58
CA LYS A 154 2.17 -1.45 17.03
C LYS A 154 2.47 0.01 17.36
N GLU A 155 3.47 0.59 16.72
CA GLU A 155 3.92 1.96 16.95
C GLU A 155 2.89 2.97 16.45
N SER A 156 2.31 2.76 15.27
CA SER A 156 1.21 3.61 14.77
C SER A 156 -0.02 3.57 15.67
N SER A 157 -0.33 2.42 16.25
CA SER A 157 -1.40 2.26 17.24
C SER A 157 -1.05 2.88 18.60
N ALA A 158 0.24 3.06 18.92
CA ALA A 158 0.68 3.79 20.10
C ALA A 158 0.66 5.31 19.88
N ILE A 159 0.83 5.74 18.62
CA ILE A 159 0.60 7.12 18.16
C ILE A 159 -0.91 7.42 18.09
N ASP A 160 -1.75 6.38 18.02
CA ASP A 160 -3.21 6.51 18.16
C ASP A 160 -3.54 7.14 19.52
N PRO A 161 -4.30 8.23 19.53
CA PRO A 161 -4.10 9.20 20.56
C PRO A 161 -5.12 9.04 21.67
N LYS A 162 -4.65 8.47 22.77
CA LYS A 162 -5.17 8.86 24.07
C LYS A 162 -4.77 10.32 24.39
N GLY A 163 -5.22 11.31 23.60
CA GLY A 163 -5.03 12.72 23.93
C GLY A 163 -5.04 13.71 22.77
N VAL A 164 -4.47 13.35 21.62
CA VAL A 164 -4.49 14.15 20.38
C VAL A 164 -5.93 14.35 19.93
N LYS A 165 -6.34 15.61 19.92
CA LYS A 165 -7.63 16.04 19.42
C LYS A 165 -7.53 16.30 17.93
N THR A 166 -6.30 16.53 17.45
CA THR A 166 -6.05 17.01 16.10
C THR A 166 -4.95 16.26 15.30
N PRO A 167 -5.14 15.77 14.06
CA PRO A 167 -4.09 15.58 13.06
C PRO A 167 -2.91 16.56 13.08
N MET A 168 -3.06 17.83 13.44
CA MET A 168 -1.89 18.69 13.68
C MET A 168 -1.12 18.26 14.93
N ASP A 169 -1.79 17.91 16.04
CA ASP A 169 -1.13 17.27 17.17
C ASP A 169 -0.57 15.89 16.79
N THR A 170 -1.16 15.16 15.83
CA THR A 170 -0.59 13.89 15.34
C THR A 170 0.67 14.14 14.54
N MET A 171 0.67 15.12 13.61
CA MET A 171 1.87 15.54 12.88
C MET A 171 2.95 16.04 13.84
N PHE A 172 2.57 16.78 14.87
CA PHE A 172 3.50 17.26 15.90
C PHE A 172 4.03 16.14 16.80
N ALA A 173 3.21 15.13 17.10
CA ALA A 173 3.67 13.94 17.80
C ALA A 173 4.66 13.14 16.95
N LEU A 174 4.36 12.98 15.66
CA LEU A 174 5.21 12.30 14.68
C LEU A 174 6.52 13.05 14.44
N SER A 175 6.53 14.38 14.40
CA SER A 175 7.76 15.16 14.23
C SER A 175 8.73 15.03 15.41
N LYS A 176 8.22 14.60 16.58
CA LYS A 176 9.00 14.30 17.78
C LYS A 176 9.29 12.80 17.96
N TYR A 177 8.77 11.95 17.08
CA TYR A 177 8.94 10.51 17.18
C TYR A 177 10.43 10.16 16.99
N LYS A 178 10.95 9.34 17.92
CA LYS A 178 12.32 8.84 17.92
C LYS A 178 12.38 7.31 18.09
N GLY A 179 11.26 6.64 17.82
CA GLY A 179 11.21 5.19 17.92
C GLY A 179 11.87 4.50 16.72
N PRO A 180 11.80 3.17 16.66
CA PRO A 180 12.54 2.39 15.66
C PRO A 180 11.99 2.55 14.23
N ILE A 181 10.73 2.96 14.07
CA ILE A 181 10.09 3.06 12.76
C ILE A 181 10.39 4.40 12.10
N TYR A 182 10.72 4.39 10.82
CA TYR A 182 10.87 5.63 10.08
C TYR A 182 9.55 6.41 10.04
N VAL A 183 9.58 7.70 10.39
CA VAL A 183 8.37 8.50 10.61
C VAL A 183 7.43 8.56 9.39
N ALA A 184 7.98 8.55 8.17
CA ALA A 184 7.17 8.56 6.96
C ALA A 184 6.32 7.28 6.83
N GLU A 185 6.85 6.13 7.26
CA GLU A 185 6.09 4.87 7.24
C GLU A 185 4.93 4.87 8.23
N LEU A 186 5.15 5.47 9.40
CA LEU A 186 4.07 5.68 10.37
C LEU A 186 3.01 6.63 9.83
N MET A 187 3.44 7.70 9.15
CA MET A 187 2.52 8.64 8.49
C MET A 187 1.71 7.95 7.40
N ASP A 188 2.36 7.18 6.52
CA ASP A 188 1.69 6.49 5.42
C ASP A 188 0.66 5.49 5.92
N TYR A 189 1.04 4.65 6.89
CA TYR A 189 0.12 3.71 7.52
C TYR A 189 -1.02 4.42 8.26
N TYR A 190 -0.70 5.46 9.05
CA TYR A 190 -1.69 6.25 9.76
C TYR A 190 -2.72 6.85 8.80
N ASN A 191 -2.25 7.50 7.74
CA ASN A 191 -3.12 8.11 6.75
C ASN A 191 -4.02 7.05 6.12
N LEU A 192 -3.48 5.90 5.72
CA LEU A 192 -4.29 4.84 5.11
C LEU A 192 -5.38 4.30 6.06
N VAL A 193 -5.06 4.09 7.33
CA VAL A 193 -6.00 3.53 8.31
C VAL A 193 -7.01 4.56 8.83
N CYS A 194 -6.60 5.83 8.96
CA CYS A 194 -7.44 6.91 9.49
C CYS A 194 -8.33 7.59 8.43
N ASN A 195 -8.06 7.40 7.14
CA ASN A 195 -8.89 7.91 6.05
C ASN A 195 -10.31 7.36 6.10
N TYR A 196 -11.31 8.12 5.66
CA TYR A 196 -12.64 7.53 5.44
C TYR A 196 -12.70 6.87 4.07
N VAL A 197 -13.63 5.92 3.92
CA VAL A 197 -13.81 5.19 2.66
C VAL A 197 -14.99 5.81 1.92
N CYS A 198 -14.85 5.95 0.60
CA CYS A 198 -15.92 6.30 -0.33
C CYS A 198 -15.84 5.34 -1.52
N VAL A 199 -16.95 5.18 -2.25
CA VAL A 199 -16.98 4.43 -3.51
C VAL A 199 -17.37 5.37 -4.64
N TRP A 200 -16.49 5.47 -5.63
CA TRP A 200 -16.78 6.10 -6.90
C TRP A 200 -17.32 5.08 -7.89
N GLN A 201 -18.36 5.47 -8.61
CA GLN A 201 -18.94 4.75 -9.73
C GLN A 201 -18.68 5.58 -10.98
N ALA A 202 -18.00 5.03 -11.98
CA ALA A 202 -17.88 5.71 -13.26
C ALA A 202 -19.29 5.91 -13.85
N GLU A 203 -19.54 7.06 -14.46
CA GLU A 203 -20.77 7.30 -15.22
C GLU A 203 -20.89 6.35 -16.43
N GLU A 204 -21.97 6.45 -17.20
CA GLU A 204 -22.17 5.61 -18.37
C GLU A 204 -21.23 6.02 -19.52
N GLY A 205 -20.49 5.06 -20.07
CA GLY A 205 -19.50 5.28 -21.12
C GLY A 205 -18.04 5.14 -20.67
N PRO A 206 -17.53 5.94 -19.71
CA PRO A 206 -16.15 5.82 -19.26
C PRO A 206 -15.96 4.65 -18.27
N GLU A 207 -14.73 4.14 -18.25
CA GLU A 207 -14.30 3.05 -17.36
C GLU A 207 -12.98 3.42 -16.68
N PHE A 208 -12.83 2.98 -15.43
CA PHE A 208 -11.54 3.01 -14.74
C PHE A 208 -10.62 1.92 -15.29
N ILE A 209 -9.34 2.24 -15.45
CA ILE A 209 -8.34 1.25 -15.85
C ILE A 209 -7.94 0.43 -14.62
N LEU A 210 -8.05 -0.89 -14.72
CA LEU A 210 -7.54 -1.79 -13.69
C LEU A 210 -6.01 -1.74 -13.68
N THR A 211 -5.44 -1.44 -12.51
CA THR A 211 -4.01 -1.41 -12.29
C THR A 211 -3.67 -2.20 -11.05
N ASP A 212 -2.41 -2.62 -10.96
CA ASP A 212 -1.81 -3.22 -9.78
C ASP A 212 -1.36 -2.17 -8.74
N LYS A 213 -1.63 -0.89 -9.01
CA LYS A 213 -1.14 0.26 -8.23
C LYS A 213 -2.29 1.09 -7.71
N CYS A 214 -2.20 1.50 -6.45
CA CYS A 214 -3.02 2.59 -5.97
C CYS A 214 -2.52 3.91 -6.59
N SER A 215 -3.45 4.74 -7.08
CA SER A 215 -3.12 6.13 -7.43
C SER A 215 -3.23 6.97 -6.15
N VAL A 216 -2.30 7.90 -5.95
CA VAL A 216 -2.41 8.91 -4.90
C VAL A 216 -2.63 10.25 -5.57
N GLY A 217 -3.75 10.90 -5.27
CA GLY A 217 -4.02 12.26 -5.75
C GLY A 217 -3.80 13.24 -4.62
N PHE A 218 -2.90 14.20 -4.80
CA PHE A 218 -2.77 15.34 -3.91
C PHE A 218 -3.83 16.38 -4.25
N GLU A 219 -4.37 17.01 -3.22
CA GLU A 219 -5.32 18.10 -3.36
C GLU A 219 -4.88 19.28 -2.46
N GLY A 220 -5.20 20.49 -2.89
CA GLY A 220 -4.74 21.71 -2.21
C GLY A 220 -3.29 22.06 -2.49
N GLU A 221 -2.83 23.17 -1.90
CA GLU A 221 -1.49 23.72 -2.15
C GLU A 221 -0.44 23.14 -1.18
N ASP A 222 -0.89 22.44 -0.14
CA ASP A 222 -0.07 22.18 1.05
C ASP A 222 0.58 20.77 1.03
N ALA A 223 0.38 19.97 -0.02
CA ALA A 223 0.80 18.55 -0.15
C ALA A 223 0.35 17.60 0.99
N ILE A 224 -0.37 18.12 1.98
CA ILE A 224 -0.84 17.41 3.16
C ILE A 224 -2.13 16.64 2.88
N HIS A 225 -2.91 17.08 1.90
CA HIS A 225 -4.13 16.40 1.53
C HIS A 225 -3.88 15.47 0.36
N PHE A 226 -4.12 14.20 0.59
CA PHE A 226 -4.03 13.21 -0.46
C PHE A 226 -5.12 12.16 -0.32
N GLN A 227 -5.48 11.59 -1.45
CA GLN A 227 -6.50 10.56 -1.55
C GLN A 227 -5.85 9.35 -2.18
N SER A 228 -6.15 8.16 -1.66
CA SER A 228 -5.70 6.92 -2.25
C SER A 228 -6.86 6.28 -3.02
N PHE A 229 -6.61 5.98 -4.29
CA PHE A 229 -7.59 5.45 -5.22
C PHE A 229 -7.24 4.01 -5.54
N TYR A 230 -8.19 3.11 -5.32
CA TYR A 230 -8.06 1.67 -5.58
C TYR A 230 -9.15 1.24 -6.54
N VAL A 231 -8.79 0.99 -7.79
CA VAL A 231 -9.74 0.52 -8.80
C VAL A 231 -10.08 -0.95 -8.51
N VAL A 232 -11.35 -1.24 -8.23
CA VAL A 232 -11.82 -2.59 -7.88
C VAL A 232 -12.64 -3.24 -9.01
N SER A 233 -13.10 -2.44 -9.96
CA SER A 233 -13.63 -2.88 -11.26
C SER A 233 -13.59 -1.71 -12.26
N PRO A 234 -13.79 -1.96 -13.56
CA PRO A 234 -13.90 -0.88 -14.54
C PRO A 234 -15.00 0.15 -14.20
N LYS A 235 -16.03 -0.27 -13.45
CA LYS A 235 -17.13 0.59 -13.02
C LYS A 235 -16.92 1.25 -11.66
N TYR A 236 -16.09 0.67 -10.78
CA TYR A 236 -16.02 1.07 -9.38
C TYR A 236 -14.60 1.25 -8.86
N MET A 237 -14.44 2.30 -8.06
CA MET A 237 -13.19 2.65 -7.41
C MET A 237 -13.44 2.94 -5.94
N VAL A 238 -12.60 2.40 -5.07
CA VAL A 238 -12.56 2.73 -3.64
C VAL A 238 -11.65 3.93 -3.46
N VAL A 239 -12.15 4.94 -2.75
CA VAL A 239 -11.38 6.16 -2.44
C VAL A 239 -11.18 6.22 -0.93
N LEU A 240 -9.92 6.19 -0.50
CA LEU A 240 -9.52 6.51 0.87
C LEU A 240 -9.23 8.00 0.94
N VAL A 241 -10.11 8.74 1.57
CA VAL A 241 -9.98 10.19 1.59
C VAL A 241 -9.43 10.67 2.92
N ASN A 242 -8.51 11.62 2.85
CA ASN A 242 -7.89 12.18 4.03
C ASN A 242 -8.90 12.74 5.02
N ARG A 243 -8.83 12.29 6.26
CA ARG A 243 -9.69 12.78 7.33
C ARG A 243 -9.45 14.26 7.67
N LEU A 244 -8.30 14.82 7.28
CA LEU A 244 -8.00 16.25 7.39
C LEU A 244 -9.07 17.15 6.74
N TYR A 245 -9.73 16.67 5.67
CA TYR A 245 -10.84 17.38 5.04
C TYR A 245 -12.07 17.56 5.92
N MET A 246 -12.26 16.70 6.91
CA MET A 246 -13.47 16.69 7.73
C MET A 246 -13.48 17.76 8.82
N TRP A 247 -12.48 18.62 8.88
CA TRP A 247 -12.36 19.56 9.97
C TRP A 247 -12.65 21.00 9.65
N ASP A 248 -13.29 21.63 10.63
CA ASP A 248 -13.75 23.00 10.55
C ASP A 248 -12.60 24.00 10.43
N LEU A 249 -11.43 23.70 11.02
CA LEU A 249 -10.23 24.51 10.81
C LEU A 249 -9.89 24.60 9.32
N MET A 250 -9.97 23.48 8.59
CA MET A 250 -9.68 23.45 7.16
C MET A 250 -10.78 24.12 6.33
N LYS A 251 -12.04 24.11 6.80
CA LYS A 251 -13.12 24.90 6.18
C LYS A 251 -12.86 26.40 6.26
N THR A 252 -12.15 26.88 7.28
CA THR A 252 -11.83 28.30 7.45
C THR A 252 -10.58 28.76 6.67
N VAL A 253 -9.67 27.85 6.32
CA VAL A 253 -8.39 28.18 5.63
C VAL A 253 -8.59 28.48 4.14
N GLY A 254 -9.83 28.55 3.64
CA GLY A 254 -10.07 28.89 2.24
C GLY A 254 -9.56 27.80 1.29
N LEU A 255 -9.73 26.52 1.68
CA LEU A 255 -9.45 25.37 0.81
C LEU A 255 -9.98 25.67 -0.60
N ARG A 256 -9.10 25.61 -1.61
CA ARG A 256 -9.53 25.56 -3.01
C ARG A 256 -10.66 24.56 -3.13
N LYS A 257 -11.64 24.85 -3.99
CA LYS A 257 -12.67 23.88 -4.36
C LYS A 257 -11.97 22.57 -4.72
N SER A 258 -12.26 21.51 -3.96
CA SER A 258 -11.71 20.18 -4.20
C SER A 258 -11.95 19.80 -5.65
N TRP A 259 -10.90 19.36 -6.34
CA TRP A 259 -11.00 18.89 -7.71
C TRP A 259 -11.90 17.65 -7.81
N SER A 260 -11.97 16.88 -6.73
CA SER A 260 -12.86 15.74 -6.58
C SER A 260 -14.31 16.09 -6.23
N GLY A 261 -14.62 17.37 -6.00
CA GLY A 261 -15.94 17.86 -5.64
C GLY A 261 -16.27 17.70 -4.15
N GLY A 262 -17.15 18.57 -3.63
CA GLY A 262 -17.48 18.61 -2.21
C GLY A 262 -18.17 17.35 -1.68
N GLU A 263 -18.81 16.57 -2.56
CA GLU A 263 -19.49 15.34 -2.19
C GLU A 263 -18.57 14.23 -1.72
N LEU A 264 -17.31 14.23 -2.19
CA LEU A 264 -16.32 13.27 -1.73
C LEU A 264 -16.13 13.41 -0.22
N HIS A 265 -16.06 14.67 0.25
CA HIS A 265 -15.86 15.09 1.63
C HIS A 265 -17.07 14.94 2.54
N ALA A 266 -18.15 14.33 2.04
CA ALA A 266 -19.32 14.04 2.85
C ALA A 266 -19.03 12.87 3.80
N ASN A 267 -19.35 13.07 5.08
CA ASN A 267 -19.17 12.04 6.10
C ASN A 267 -20.01 10.80 5.77
N PRO A 268 -19.48 9.58 6.02
CA PRO A 268 -20.31 8.38 5.95
C PRO A 268 -21.47 8.51 6.96
N VAL A 269 -22.64 8.03 6.56
CA VAL A 269 -23.83 8.06 7.43
C VAL A 269 -23.73 6.88 8.38
N VAL A 270 -23.76 7.13 9.69
CA VAL A 270 -23.74 6.06 10.69
C VAL A 270 -25.18 5.64 10.97
N ILE A 271 -25.53 4.39 10.64
CA ILE A 271 -26.93 3.91 10.73
C ILE A 271 -27.25 3.41 12.13
N ASN A 272 -26.35 2.60 12.71
CA ASN A 272 -26.58 1.94 13.99
C ASN A 272 -25.55 2.42 15.00
N THR A 273 -25.95 3.41 15.80
CA THR A 273 -25.20 3.85 16.97
C THR A 273 -25.98 3.58 18.25
N LYS A 274 -25.34 3.01 19.26
CA LYS A 274 -25.93 2.91 20.61
C LYS A 274 -26.07 4.25 21.35
N LYS A 275 -25.51 5.37 20.84
CA LYS A 275 -25.69 6.71 21.44
C LYS A 275 -25.85 7.80 20.37
N LEU A 276 -26.57 8.85 20.73
CA LEU A 276 -27.09 9.90 19.84
C LEU A 276 -26.05 10.89 19.28
N VAL A 277 -24.94 11.16 19.96
CA VAL A 277 -23.90 12.12 19.52
C VAL A 277 -22.55 11.68 20.06
N ARG A 278 -21.52 11.59 19.22
CA ARG A 278 -20.28 10.91 19.58
C ARG A 278 -19.06 11.33 18.74
N GLY A 279 -17.92 11.49 19.39
CA GLY A 279 -16.61 11.68 18.74
C GLY A 279 -16.03 10.37 18.19
N ALA A 280 -14.79 10.35 17.70
CA ALA A 280 -14.20 9.12 17.14
C ALA A 280 -14.00 7.97 18.15
N LYS A 281 -13.85 8.30 19.45
CA LYS A 281 -13.56 7.37 20.56
C LYS A 281 -14.76 6.53 21.01
N ASP A 282 -15.84 6.74 20.32
CA ASP A 282 -17.16 6.72 20.89
C ASP A 282 -17.98 5.68 20.08
N PHE A 283 -17.51 5.37 18.87
CA PHE A 283 -17.96 4.25 18.07
C PHE A 283 -17.50 2.90 18.63
N THR A 284 -18.38 1.90 18.60
CA THR A 284 -18.06 0.51 18.95
C THR A 284 -17.62 -0.30 17.73
N PRO A 285 -16.90 -1.43 17.91
CA PRO A 285 -16.55 -2.34 16.80
C PRO A 285 -17.76 -2.81 15.97
N THR A 286 -18.95 -2.83 16.57
CA THR A 286 -20.21 -3.28 15.96
C THR A 286 -21.01 -2.18 15.26
N ASP A 287 -20.58 -0.92 15.34
CA ASP A 287 -21.29 0.18 14.69
C ASP A 287 -21.22 0.04 13.17
N VAL A 288 -22.33 0.29 12.50
CA VAL A 288 -22.50 0.09 11.05
C VAL A 288 -22.50 1.43 10.32
N PHE A 289 -21.65 1.52 9.30
CA PHE A 289 -21.47 2.69 8.44
C PHE A 289 -22.11 2.43 7.09
N LYS A 290 -22.88 3.40 6.60
CA LYS A 290 -23.38 3.47 5.24
C LYS A 290 -22.46 4.33 4.40
N PHE A 291 -21.94 3.73 3.34
CA PHE A 291 -21.05 4.41 2.41
C PHE A 291 -21.82 5.01 1.25
N LYS A 292 -21.54 6.28 0.95
CA LYS A 292 -22.11 6.95 -0.22
C LYS A 292 -21.39 6.44 -1.47
N ARG A 293 -22.18 6.05 -2.47
CA ARG A 293 -21.73 5.83 -3.83
C ARG A 293 -21.83 7.17 -4.57
N ILE A 294 -20.72 7.64 -5.13
CA ILE A 294 -20.64 8.91 -5.85
C ILE A 294 -20.45 8.59 -7.33
N VAL A 295 -21.28 9.17 -8.19
CA VAL A 295 -21.08 9.06 -9.63
C VAL A 295 -19.96 10.00 -10.03
N ALA A 296 -18.86 9.43 -10.53
CA ALA A 296 -17.72 10.16 -11.04
C ALA A 296 -17.95 10.50 -12.52
N PRO A 297 -17.95 11.79 -12.89
CA PRO A 297 -18.06 12.19 -14.28
C PRO A 297 -16.81 11.80 -15.07
N LYS A 298 -16.92 11.73 -16.38
CA LYS A 298 -15.85 11.31 -17.32
C LYS A 298 -14.52 12.00 -17.07
N GLU A 299 -14.52 13.30 -16.78
CA GLU A 299 -13.29 14.05 -16.50
C GLU A 299 -12.55 13.49 -15.28
N LYS A 300 -13.29 13.12 -14.22
CA LYS A 300 -12.70 12.53 -13.00
C LYS A 300 -12.25 11.09 -13.19
N VAL A 301 -12.94 10.33 -14.05
CA VAL A 301 -12.52 8.96 -14.39
C VAL A 301 -11.16 8.96 -15.08
N TYR A 302 -10.93 9.93 -15.98
CA TYR A 302 -9.63 10.09 -16.61
C TYR A 302 -8.55 10.58 -15.65
N LEU A 303 -8.86 11.54 -14.78
CA LEU A 303 -7.91 12.02 -13.76
C LEU A 303 -7.45 10.90 -12.82
N GLY A 304 -8.35 9.98 -12.43
CA GLY A 304 -7.99 8.83 -11.60
C GLY A 304 -7.09 7.81 -12.32
N SER A 305 -7.14 7.78 -13.65
CA SER A 305 -6.38 6.86 -14.49
C SER A 305 -5.03 7.43 -14.93
N SER A 306 -4.92 8.75 -15.08
CA SER A 306 -3.65 9.44 -15.30
C SER A 306 -2.91 9.55 -13.98
N SER A 307 -1.89 8.74 -13.77
CA SER A 307 -0.97 8.91 -12.65
C SER A 307 -0.33 10.30 -12.74
N PHE A 308 -0.80 11.27 -11.94
CA PHE A 308 -0.15 12.57 -11.83
C PHE A 308 1.19 12.39 -11.12
N TRP A 309 2.24 12.18 -11.91
CA TRP A 309 3.60 12.55 -11.54
C TRP A 309 3.92 13.77 -12.39
N VAL A 310 3.75 14.96 -11.81
CA VAL A 310 4.49 16.12 -12.30
C VAL A 310 5.92 15.87 -11.83
N GLU A 311 6.80 15.52 -12.76
CA GLU A 311 8.26 15.51 -12.52
C GLU A 311 8.78 16.93 -12.26
#